data_AF-A0A935Z6M6-F1
#
_entry.id   AF-A0A935Z6M6-F1
#
_cell.length_a   1.000
_cell.length_b   1.000
_cell.length_c   1.000
_cell.angle_alpha   90.00
_cell.angle_beta   90.00
_cell.angle_gamma   90.00
#
_symmetry.space_group_name_H-M   'P 1'
#
loop_
_entity.id
_entity.type
_entity.pdbx_description
1 polymer ?
#
loop_
_entity_poly.entity_id
_entity_poly.type
_entity_poly.pdbx_seq_one_letter_code
_entity_poly.pdbx_strand_id
1 'polypeptide(L)'
;MDRLVSKIDVRDEVLERLVTQVYRRDFREERAPSPRAGTTLPKQSVNSLDPFELSPAAVRAETEHVTTCSYCGGAGRGPCRGCSGSGRRACGGCGGSGKEVKHYKNGNTRYINCKICRATGSLSCHGCGGGGTIQCDVCTGGGFQLAWYAYYETERWDVRIEPDSPVLLAHGQLKEARAVSRDDLKAFHVVAMQEHKGPLASGGYRDVPAALVGAARVEPRLERIGYQQYVKMSVVRRDVTYEMAGTSGTVVLSGNDLRGAAEPKAIAPMRRRQYLWAAGTLVVGTLGYSLSSALRGKSAYFAGSSAWFGLLIIATMAAAAPALGGLLRAWRPGFKRGRVESLELASAAAAAFLLLATGIGAALSRPSLGEVERALARGDATQARAVVDALKETKPGSPDLAKAEDAVLFAEAQNAAKPDERLERLDAVAKRGGDLAAKARDLARRERLGAVRTQLDAKAGRKALAEIERLFGDPSPNDAELAELGAKAHEIVADGCKDPGCQLVAATAAQRRAPSAPREARVAAVRGELLAFLNAKAVAGRRPTPRWSGSSAWRTPRARPLRCQA
;
A
#
# COMPACT_ATOMS: atom_id res chain seq x y z
N MET A 1 11.70 -22.08 -37.73
CA MET A 1 12.57 -20.92 -37.43
C MET A 1 13.12 -20.25 -38.70
N ASP A 2 13.12 -20.96 -39.82
CA ASP A 2 13.72 -20.55 -41.11
C ASP A 2 13.24 -19.21 -41.67
N ARG A 3 12.09 -18.70 -41.20
CA ARG A 3 11.55 -17.39 -41.61
C ARG A 3 12.09 -16.19 -40.85
N LEU A 4 12.78 -16.40 -39.72
CA LEU A 4 13.35 -15.34 -38.88
C LEU A 4 14.84 -15.15 -39.15
N VAL A 5 15.54 -16.19 -39.60
CA VAL A 5 16.96 -16.13 -39.93
C VAL A 5 17.12 -15.39 -41.25
N SER A 6 17.85 -14.28 -41.21
CA SER A 6 18.13 -13.41 -42.35
C SER A 6 19.49 -13.71 -43.00
N LYS A 7 20.48 -14.09 -42.18
CA LYS A 7 21.84 -14.36 -42.62
C LYS A 7 22.51 -15.33 -41.65
N ILE A 8 23.29 -16.28 -42.18
CA ILE A 8 24.19 -17.13 -41.41
C ILE A 8 25.60 -16.88 -41.94
N ASP A 9 26.50 -16.41 -41.08
CA ASP A 9 27.92 -16.22 -41.41
C ASP A 9 28.73 -17.28 -40.66
N VAL A 10 29.49 -18.09 -41.40
CA VAL A 10 30.26 -19.22 -40.84
C VAL A 10 31.73 -18.87 -40.91
N ARG A 11 32.42 -18.95 -39.76
CA ARG A 11 33.83 -18.60 -39.63
C ARG A 11 34.54 -19.60 -38.73
N ASP A 12 35.77 -19.93 -39.08
CA ASP A 12 36.65 -20.69 -38.18
C ASP A 12 37.39 -19.69 -37.29
N GLU A 13 37.15 -19.77 -35.99
CA GLU A 13 37.77 -18.89 -35.01
C GLU A 13 38.83 -19.68 -34.23
N VAL A 14 40.01 -19.09 -34.07
CA VAL A 14 41.11 -19.67 -33.29
C VAL A 14 41.20 -18.94 -31.97
N LEU A 15 41.16 -19.69 -30.87
CA LEU A 15 41.31 -19.20 -29.51
C LEU A 15 42.60 -19.75 -28.93
N GLU A 16 43.35 -18.87 -28.28
CA GLU A 16 44.56 -19.21 -27.55
C GLU A 16 44.33 -18.93 -26.07
N ARG A 17 44.49 -19.96 -25.25
CA ARG A 17 44.30 -19.89 -23.81
C ARG A 17 45.61 -20.21 -23.11
N LEU A 18 46.07 -19.29 -22.26
CA LEU A 18 47.15 -19.55 -21.31
C LEU A 18 46.58 -19.49 -19.90
N VAL A 19 46.81 -20.54 -19.12
CA VAL A 19 46.55 -20.54 -17.69
C VAL A 19 47.87 -20.71 -16.93
N THR A 20 48.07 -19.89 -15.90
CA THR A 20 49.27 -19.86 -15.07
C THR A 20 48.88 -20.00 -13.60
N GLN A 21 49.34 -21.07 -12.96
CA GLN A 21 49.26 -21.25 -11.51
C GLN A 21 50.48 -20.58 -10.87
N VAL A 22 50.23 -19.61 -10.00
CA VAL A 22 51.26 -18.85 -9.29
C VAL A 22 51.14 -19.14 -7.80
N TYR A 23 52.24 -19.63 -7.22
CA TYR A 23 52.40 -19.77 -5.78
C TYR A 23 53.09 -18.53 -5.23
N ARG A 24 52.55 -17.97 -4.16
CA ARG A 24 53.12 -16.83 -3.43
C ARG A 24 53.44 -17.25 -2.01
N ARG A 25 54.67 -17.01 -1.55
CA ARG A 25 55.11 -17.26 -0.18
C ARG A 25 55.47 -15.96 0.51
N ASP A 26 54.66 -15.57 1.48
CA ASP A 26 54.91 -14.36 2.28
C ASP A 26 55.47 -14.73 3.65
N PHE A 27 56.56 -14.07 4.06
CA PHE A 27 57.13 -14.24 5.39
C PHE A 27 56.34 -13.48 6.45
N ARG A 28 56.11 -14.13 7.59
CA ARG A 28 55.54 -13.55 8.80
C ARG A 28 56.41 -13.91 9.98
N GLU A 29 56.65 -12.94 10.86
CA GLU A 29 57.36 -13.19 12.10
C GLU A 29 56.41 -13.87 13.10
N GLU A 30 56.77 -15.07 13.52
CA GLU A 30 56.12 -15.82 14.59
C GLU A 30 56.91 -15.66 15.89
N ARG A 31 56.21 -15.72 17.02
CA ARG A 31 56.80 -15.44 18.34
C ARG A 31 56.29 -16.42 19.39
N ALA A 32 57.19 -16.91 20.24
CA ALA A 32 56.88 -17.71 21.42
C ALA A 32 57.56 -17.14 22.68
N PRO A 33 57.01 -17.33 23.89
CA PRO A 33 57.67 -16.92 25.12
C PRO A 33 59.02 -17.63 25.29
N SER A 34 60.05 -16.88 25.71
CA SER A 34 61.37 -17.44 26.06
C SER A 34 61.71 -17.12 27.51
N PRO A 35 62.10 -18.12 28.34
CA PRO A 35 62.40 -17.90 29.74
C PRO A 35 63.78 -17.27 30.00
N ARG A 36 64.64 -17.12 28.98
CA ARG A 36 66.02 -16.64 29.16
C ARG A 36 66.36 -15.52 28.17
N ALA A 37 67.07 -14.51 28.68
CA ALA A 37 67.86 -13.59 27.87
C ALA A 37 69.00 -14.38 27.22
N GLY A 38 68.76 -14.94 26.04
CA GLY A 38 69.78 -15.65 25.28
C GLY A 38 70.58 -14.69 24.41
N THR A 39 71.90 -14.85 24.36
CA THR A 39 72.70 -14.38 23.23
C THR A 39 72.30 -15.21 22.03
N THR A 40 71.57 -14.61 21.09
CA THR A 40 71.19 -15.27 19.84
C THR A 40 71.88 -14.63 18.66
N LEU A 41 71.88 -15.36 17.54
CA LEU A 41 72.41 -14.88 16.29
C LEU A 41 71.75 -13.55 15.90
N PRO A 42 72.48 -12.63 15.25
CA PRO A 42 71.91 -11.38 14.80
C PRO A 42 70.71 -11.63 13.89
N LYS A 43 69.66 -10.82 14.05
CA LYS A 43 68.43 -10.91 13.24
C LYS A 43 68.79 -10.86 11.76
N GLN A 44 68.65 -12.00 11.07
CA GLN A 44 68.83 -12.04 9.63
C GLN A 44 67.73 -11.24 8.94
N SER A 45 68.08 -10.54 7.87
CA SER A 45 67.12 -9.76 7.10
C SER A 45 66.20 -10.70 6.32
N VAL A 46 64.89 -10.46 6.37
CA VAL A 46 63.91 -11.16 5.52
C VAL A 46 64.25 -10.99 4.03
N ASN A 47 64.94 -9.92 3.68
CA ASN A 47 65.32 -9.61 2.31
C ASN A 47 66.44 -10.47 1.74
N SER A 48 67.20 -11.15 2.59
CA SER A 48 68.25 -12.08 2.14
C SER A 48 67.77 -13.53 2.01
N LEU A 49 66.51 -13.84 2.34
CA LEU A 49 65.97 -15.20 2.31
C LEU A 49 65.08 -15.37 1.07
N ASP A 50 65.31 -16.44 0.31
CA ASP A 50 64.37 -16.91 -0.72
C ASP A 50 63.40 -17.92 -0.08
N PRO A 51 62.09 -17.63 -0.04
CA PRO A 51 61.10 -18.54 0.55
C PRO A 51 60.92 -19.86 -0.23
N PHE A 52 61.47 -20.00 -1.43
CA PHE A 52 61.38 -21.21 -2.24
C PHE A 52 62.63 -22.10 -2.19
N GLU A 53 63.78 -21.57 -1.78
CA GLU A 53 65.01 -22.36 -1.63
C GLU A 53 65.08 -23.07 -0.26
N LEU A 54 64.46 -22.49 0.76
CA LEU A 54 64.50 -22.99 2.13
C LEU A 54 63.21 -23.73 2.52
N SER A 55 63.38 -24.86 3.21
CA SER A 55 62.25 -25.55 3.87
C SER A 55 61.75 -24.75 5.09
N PRO A 56 60.50 -24.94 5.56
CA PRO A 56 60.00 -24.26 6.76
C PRO A 56 60.89 -24.44 7.99
N ALA A 57 61.48 -25.63 8.14
CA ALA A 57 62.40 -25.95 9.22
C ALA A 57 63.73 -25.20 9.07
N ALA A 58 64.26 -25.08 7.85
CA ALA A 58 65.48 -24.32 7.57
C ALA A 58 65.27 -22.82 7.80
N VAL A 59 64.16 -22.25 7.31
CA VAL A 59 63.82 -20.83 7.57
C VAL A 59 63.76 -20.56 9.06
N ARG A 60 63.11 -21.43 9.84
CA ARG A 60 63.06 -21.28 11.28
C ARG A 60 64.48 -21.35 11.88
N ALA A 61 65.24 -22.39 11.56
CA ALA A 61 66.59 -22.58 12.11
C ALA A 61 67.53 -21.40 11.82
N GLU A 62 67.43 -20.79 10.64
CA GLU A 62 68.27 -19.64 10.24
C GLU A 62 67.82 -18.31 10.86
N THR A 63 66.51 -18.15 11.11
CA THR A 63 65.95 -16.86 11.56
C THR A 63 65.58 -16.82 13.04
N GLU A 64 65.64 -17.96 13.73
CA GLU A 64 65.29 -18.06 15.14
C GLU A 64 66.28 -17.26 16.00
N HIS A 65 65.75 -16.25 16.69
CA HIS A 65 66.51 -15.41 17.59
C HIS A 65 65.67 -15.01 18.81
N VAL A 66 66.31 -14.70 19.92
CA VAL A 66 65.68 -14.19 21.12
C VAL A 66 65.66 -12.66 21.03
N THR A 67 64.48 -12.09 21.17
CA THR A 67 64.24 -10.65 21.18
C THR A 67 63.49 -10.25 22.45
N THR A 68 63.53 -8.97 22.80
CA THR A 68 62.64 -8.43 23.83
C THR A 68 61.18 -8.66 23.44
N CYS A 69 60.36 -8.96 24.44
CA CYS A 69 58.92 -9.11 24.26
C CYS A 69 58.32 -7.86 23.65
N SER A 70 57.64 -7.99 22.50
CA SER A 70 57.06 -6.86 21.77
C SER A 70 55.98 -6.12 22.55
N TYR A 71 55.33 -6.80 23.51
CA TYR A 71 54.26 -6.22 24.32
C TYR A 71 54.77 -5.44 25.55
N CYS A 72 55.76 -5.96 26.27
CA CYS A 72 56.27 -5.33 27.50
C CYS A 72 57.65 -4.67 27.36
N GLY A 73 58.26 -4.71 26.17
CA GLY A 73 59.55 -4.08 25.90
C GLY A 73 60.71 -4.63 26.73
N GLY A 74 60.65 -5.90 27.16
CA GLY A 74 61.68 -6.50 28.01
C GLY A 74 61.41 -6.48 29.51
N ALA A 75 60.42 -5.72 29.98
CA ALA A 75 60.20 -5.53 31.42
C ALA A 75 59.65 -6.77 32.15
N GLY A 76 59.15 -7.77 31.42
CA GLY A 76 58.47 -8.94 32.00
C GLY A 76 57.10 -8.62 32.62
N ARG A 77 56.77 -7.34 32.79
CA ARG A 77 55.48 -6.86 33.29
C ARG A 77 54.91 -5.84 32.32
N GLY A 78 53.62 -5.94 32.07
CA GLY A 78 52.89 -4.98 31.23
C GLY A 78 51.91 -4.15 32.07
N PRO A 79 51.43 -3.01 31.54
CA PRO A 79 50.35 -2.27 32.19
C PRO A 79 49.11 -3.18 32.31
N CYS A 80 48.50 -3.18 33.49
CA CYS A 80 47.27 -3.93 33.72
C CYS A 80 46.16 -3.37 32.82
N ARG A 81 45.63 -4.17 31.90
CA ARG A 81 44.54 -3.77 30.98
C ARG A 81 43.29 -3.25 31.73
N GLY A 82 43.06 -3.74 32.95
CA GLY A 82 41.93 -3.31 33.78
C GLY A 82 42.06 -1.89 34.36
N CYS A 83 43.26 -1.34 34.49
CA CYS A 83 43.46 0.01 35.04
C CYS A 83 44.43 0.89 34.22
N SER A 84 44.80 0.43 33.02
CA SER A 84 45.74 1.10 32.11
C SER A 84 47.06 1.51 32.77
N GLY A 85 47.59 0.68 33.67
CA GLY A 85 48.85 0.98 34.35
C GLY A 85 48.73 1.78 35.65
N SER A 86 47.59 2.41 35.94
CA SER A 86 47.46 3.34 37.08
C SER A 86 47.34 2.67 38.47
N GLY A 87 47.07 1.37 38.50
CA GLY A 87 46.81 0.62 39.74
C GLY A 87 45.46 0.91 40.38
N ARG A 88 44.71 1.89 39.86
CA ARG A 88 43.41 2.28 40.37
C ARG A 88 42.39 2.34 39.23
N ARG A 89 41.14 2.00 39.52
CA ARG A 89 40.04 2.21 38.58
C ARG A 89 39.11 3.27 39.15
N ALA A 90 38.49 4.04 38.27
CA ALA A 90 37.39 4.91 38.68
C ALA A 90 36.32 4.05 39.37
N CYS A 91 35.81 4.53 40.51
CA CYS A 91 34.78 3.81 41.23
C CYS A 91 33.48 3.83 40.42
N GLY A 92 33.00 2.67 39.99
CA GLY A 92 31.76 2.56 39.21
C GLY A 92 30.53 3.12 39.93
N GLY A 93 30.49 3.07 41.27
CA GLY A 93 29.37 3.60 42.05
C GLY A 93 29.23 5.13 42.06
N CYS A 94 30.32 5.87 41.84
CA CYS A 94 30.31 7.34 41.80
C CYS A 94 30.87 7.92 40.50
N GLY A 95 31.20 7.08 39.51
CA GLY A 95 31.79 7.50 38.24
C GLY A 95 33.14 8.23 38.37
N GLY A 96 33.90 8.00 39.44
CA GLY A 96 35.17 8.71 39.67
C GLY A 96 35.07 9.94 40.58
N SER A 97 33.87 10.43 40.88
CA SER A 97 33.69 11.70 41.62
C SER A 97 33.93 11.62 43.12
N GLY A 98 33.93 10.42 43.69
CA GLY A 98 33.95 10.20 45.14
C GLY A 98 32.63 10.52 45.85
N LYS A 99 31.62 11.01 45.14
CA LYS A 99 30.32 11.39 45.71
C LYS A 99 29.19 10.65 45.01
N GLU A 100 28.20 10.18 45.77
CA GLU A 100 26.98 9.59 45.25
C GLU A 100 25.77 10.41 45.72
N VAL A 101 24.76 10.54 44.86
CA VAL A 101 23.54 11.27 45.20
C VAL A 101 22.65 10.35 46.03
N LYS A 102 22.31 10.77 47.25
CA LYS A 102 21.33 10.08 48.08
C LYS A 102 20.05 10.89 48.13
N HIS A 103 18.96 10.24 47.74
CA HIS A 103 17.61 10.75 47.91
C HIS A 103 17.12 10.38 49.32
N TYR A 104 16.78 11.39 50.12
CA TYR A 104 16.24 11.19 51.46
C TYR A 104 14.71 11.18 51.42
N LYS A 105 14.08 10.55 52.43
CA LYS A 105 12.62 10.43 52.53
C LYS A 105 11.89 11.78 52.63
N ASN A 106 12.58 12.85 53.01
CA ASN A 106 12.06 14.22 53.06
C ASN A 106 12.11 14.95 51.70
N GLY A 107 12.36 14.24 50.60
CA GLY A 107 12.43 14.81 49.25
C GLY A 107 13.75 15.52 48.92
N ASN A 108 14.65 15.70 49.90
CA ASN A 108 15.95 16.35 49.66
C ASN A 108 16.94 15.36 49.04
N THR A 109 17.66 15.83 48.02
CA THR A 109 18.86 15.18 47.46
C THR A 109 20.11 15.82 48.02
N ARG A 110 21.06 15.01 48.48
CA ARG A 110 22.39 15.51 48.85
C ARG A 110 23.46 14.58 48.28
N TYR A 111 24.58 15.19 47.87
CA TYR A 111 25.79 14.44 47.58
C TYR A 111 26.38 13.96 48.91
N ILE A 112 26.48 12.65 49.06
CA ILE A 112 27.20 12.04 50.17
C ILE A 112 28.47 11.39 49.65
N ASN A 113 29.44 11.17 50.54
CA ASN A 113 30.63 10.42 50.20
C ASN A 113 30.24 9.02 49.74
N CYS A 114 30.71 8.61 48.57
CA CYS A 114 30.43 7.30 48.02
C CYS A 114 30.97 6.24 48.99
N LYS A 115 30.09 5.32 49.42
CA LYS A 115 30.45 4.31 50.43
C LYS A 115 31.46 3.29 49.92
N ILE A 116 31.43 3.02 48.62
CA ILE A 116 32.28 2.01 47.97
C ILE A 116 33.74 2.47 47.94
N CYS A 117 34.01 3.71 47.48
CA CYS A 117 35.36 4.25 47.43
C CYS A 117 35.73 5.13 48.64
N ARG A 118 34.82 5.34 49.59
CA ARG A 118 35.03 6.21 50.75
C ARG A 118 35.54 7.60 50.35
N ALA A 119 34.88 8.23 49.37
CA ALA A 119 35.22 9.53 48.81
C ALA A 119 36.54 9.69 48.03
N THR A 120 37.32 8.62 47.81
CA THR A 120 38.54 8.73 46.98
C THR A 120 38.28 8.83 45.48
N GLY A 121 37.06 8.54 45.03
CA GLY A 121 36.69 8.44 43.61
C GLY A 121 37.29 7.22 42.89
N SER A 122 38.20 6.48 43.51
CA SER A 122 38.95 5.40 42.86
C SER A 122 39.08 4.18 43.77
N LEU A 123 39.09 3.00 43.17
CA LEU A 123 39.29 1.71 43.86
C LEU A 123 40.60 1.09 43.40
N SER A 124 41.33 0.45 44.31
CA SER A 124 42.50 -0.36 43.95
C SER A 124 42.08 -1.42 42.93
N CYS A 125 42.80 -1.51 41.83
CA CYS A 125 42.47 -2.44 40.76
C CYS A 125 42.72 -3.88 41.24
N HIS A 126 41.65 -4.67 41.35
CA HIS A 126 41.75 -6.05 41.81
C HIS A 126 42.65 -6.92 40.91
N GLY A 127 42.57 -6.76 39.59
CA GLY A 127 43.35 -7.55 38.62
C GLY A 127 44.87 -7.34 38.67
N CYS A 128 45.36 -6.31 39.36
CA CYS A 128 46.81 -6.12 39.61
C CYS A 128 47.13 -5.90 41.09
N GLY A 129 46.18 -6.18 42.00
CA GLY A 129 46.35 -5.91 43.43
C GLY A 129 46.68 -4.45 43.78
N GLY A 130 46.34 -3.48 42.92
CA GLY A 130 46.71 -2.07 43.10
C GLY A 130 48.08 -1.65 42.56
N GLY A 131 48.92 -2.59 42.08
CA GLY A 131 50.28 -2.30 41.62
C GLY A 131 50.43 -1.70 40.21
N GLY A 132 49.33 -1.56 39.46
CA GLY A 132 49.30 -0.98 38.11
C GLY A 132 49.87 -1.87 37.00
N THR A 133 50.84 -2.72 37.31
CA THR A 133 51.44 -3.68 36.38
C THR A 133 51.02 -5.11 36.70
N ILE A 134 50.94 -5.95 35.67
CA ILE A 134 50.76 -7.40 35.81
C ILE A 134 51.88 -8.12 35.07
N GLN A 135 52.15 -9.37 35.44
CA GLN A 135 53.04 -10.24 34.68
C GLN A 135 52.58 -10.29 33.22
N CYS A 136 53.52 -10.07 32.29
CA CYS A 136 53.19 -10.13 30.87
C CYS A 136 52.87 -11.57 30.49
N ASP A 137 51.66 -11.77 29.98
CA ASP A 137 51.15 -13.05 29.50
C ASP A 137 51.90 -13.53 28.25
N VAL A 138 52.22 -12.62 27.33
CA VAL A 138 52.89 -12.93 26.05
C VAL A 138 54.29 -13.54 26.23
N CYS A 139 55.04 -13.10 27.26
CA CYS A 139 56.38 -13.62 27.57
C CYS A 139 56.43 -14.37 28.91
N THR A 140 55.27 -14.70 29.49
CA THR A 140 55.13 -15.38 30.78
C THR A 140 55.99 -14.79 31.91
N GLY A 141 56.21 -13.47 31.91
CA GLY A 141 57.04 -12.78 32.91
C GLY A 141 58.54 -12.71 32.62
N GLY A 142 59.05 -13.47 31.65
CA GLY A 142 60.49 -13.52 31.35
C GLY A 142 61.05 -12.27 30.66
N GLY A 143 60.20 -11.46 30.03
CA GLY A 143 60.61 -10.26 29.28
C GLY A 143 61.11 -10.55 27.86
N PHE A 144 61.35 -11.81 27.51
CA PHE A 144 61.92 -12.21 26.22
C PHE A 144 60.98 -13.13 25.44
N GLN A 145 61.14 -13.12 24.12
CA GLN A 145 60.44 -14.00 23.18
C GLN A 145 61.45 -14.59 22.20
N LEU A 146 61.21 -15.83 21.82
CA LEU A 146 61.80 -16.44 20.65
C LEU A 146 61.01 -15.96 19.43
N ALA A 147 61.68 -15.34 18.46
CA ALA A 147 61.09 -14.88 17.22
C ALA A 147 61.77 -15.59 16.05
N TRP A 148 60.99 -16.01 15.06
CA TRP A 148 61.48 -16.59 13.81
C TRP A 148 60.53 -16.20 12.68
N TYR A 149 60.99 -16.31 11.44
CA TYR A 149 60.11 -16.17 10.29
C TYR A 149 59.51 -17.52 9.91
N ALA A 150 58.21 -17.53 9.61
CA ALA A 150 57.52 -18.61 8.92
C ALA A 150 56.97 -18.05 7.61
N TYR A 151 56.85 -18.86 6.57
CA TYR A 151 56.17 -18.44 5.35
C TYR A 151 54.77 -19.06 5.27
N TYR A 152 53.86 -18.30 4.67
CA TYR A 152 52.52 -18.75 4.32
C TYR A 152 52.40 -18.81 2.81
N GLU A 153 52.00 -19.96 2.30
CA GLU A 153 51.80 -20.16 0.86
C GLU A 153 50.35 -19.84 0.49
N THR A 154 50.19 -19.01 -0.54
CA THR A 154 48.90 -18.76 -1.19
C THR A 154 49.03 -19.11 -2.67
N GLU A 155 47.92 -19.49 -3.28
CA GLU A 155 47.86 -19.92 -4.67
C GLU A 155 46.87 -19.03 -5.43
N ARG A 156 47.24 -18.64 -6.66
CA ARG A 156 46.35 -17.98 -7.60
C ARG A 156 46.49 -18.55 -9.00
N TRP A 157 45.43 -18.45 -9.77
CA TRP A 157 45.36 -18.88 -11.16
C TRP A 157 45.07 -17.67 -12.06
N ASP A 158 46.02 -17.34 -12.92
CA ASP A 158 45.88 -16.29 -13.92
C ASP A 158 45.48 -16.93 -15.26
N VAL A 159 44.29 -16.62 -15.77
CA VAL A 159 43.78 -17.12 -17.06
C VAL A 159 43.76 -15.99 -18.07
N ARG A 160 44.32 -16.24 -19.25
CA ARG A 160 44.28 -15.34 -20.40
C ARG A 160 43.80 -16.07 -21.61
N ILE A 161 42.95 -15.40 -22.38
CA ILE A 161 42.37 -15.94 -23.60
C ILE A 161 42.41 -14.85 -24.65
N GLU A 162 42.94 -15.17 -25.83
CA GLU A 162 43.00 -14.27 -26.97
C GLU A 162 42.44 -14.95 -28.23
N PRO A 163 41.63 -14.25 -29.05
CA PRO A 163 41.01 -12.94 -28.78
C PRO A 163 39.84 -13.04 -27.77
N ASP A 164 39.37 -11.90 -27.25
CA ASP A 164 38.10 -11.85 -26.52
C ASP A 164 36.94 -12.10 -27.50
N SER A 165 36.34 -13.28 -27.39
CA SER A 165 35.38 -13.80 -28.36
C SER A 165 34.03 -14.10 -27.70
N PRO A 166 32.91 -13.87 -28.40
CA PRO A 166 31.59 -14.37 -28.00
C PRO A 166 31.53 -15.87 -27.73
N VAL A 167 32.41 -16.66 -28.34
CA VAL A 167 32.54 -18.10 -28.06
C VAL A 167 32.78 -18.35 -26.57
N LEU A 168 33.49 -17.45 -25.88
CA LEU A 168 33.76 -17.56 -24.45
C LEU A 168 32.51 -17.37 -23.58
N LEU A 169 31.42 -16.82 -24.12
CA LEU A 169 30.12 -16.80 -23.44
C LEU A 169 29.40 -18.14 -23.56
N ALA A 170 29.54 -18.83 -24.70
CA ALA A 170 28.97 -20.16 -24.92
C ALA A 170 29.75 -21.27 -24.18
N HIS A 171 31.04 -21.04 -23.94
CA HIS A 171 31.96 -21.99 -23.30
C HIS A 171 32.63 -21.37 -22.07
N GLY A 172 31.81 -21.06 -21.06
CA GLY A 172 32.25 -20.40 -19.82
C GLY A 172 33.37 -21.14 -19.08
N GLN A 173 33.47 -22.46 -19.24
CA GLN A 173 34.53 -23.26 -18.62
C GLN A 173 35.94 -22.84 -19.05
N LEU A 174 36.10 -22.24 -20.24
CA LEU A 174 37.40 -21.74 -20.69
C LEU A 174 37.88 -20.55 -19.84
N LYS A 175 36.97 -19.80 -19.20
CA LYS A 175 37.30 -18.67 -18.31
C LYS A 175 37.61 -19.11 -16.88
N GLU A 176 37.38 -20.37 -16.53
CA GLU A 176 37.62 -20.86 -15.17
C GLU A 176 39.11 -20.87 -14.83
N ALA A 177 39.41 -20.50 -13.59
CA ALA A 177 40.76 -20.35 -13.04
C ALA A 177 41.40 -21.71 -12.69
N ARG A 178 41.51 -22.58 -13.70
CA ARG A 178 42.08 -23.95 -13.60
C ARG A 178 42.64 -24.42 -14.93
N ALA A 179 43.40 -25.52 -14.93
CA ALA A 179 43.70 -26.23 -16.16
C ALA A 179 42.41 -26.73 -16.85
N VAL A 180 42.34 -26.60 -18.16
CA VAL A 180 41.26 -27.20 -18.96
C VAL A 180 41.56 -28.68 -19.17
N SER A 181 40.53 -29.49 -19.03
CA SER A 181 40.57 -30.93 -19.29
C SER A 181 40.22 -31.23 -20.75
N ARG A 182 40.46 -32.45 -21.21
CA ARG A 182 40.01 -32.90 -22.54
C ARG A 182 38.50 -32.85 -22.71
N ASP A 183 37.74 -33.04 -21.62
CA ASP A 183 36.28 -32.97 -21.65
C ASP A 183 35.77 -31.54 -21.89
N ASP A 184 36.46 -30.53 -21.33
CA ASP A 184 36.16 -29.11 -21.56
C ASP A 184 36.35 -28.71 -23.04
N LEU A 185 37.21 -29.47 -23.75
CA LEU A 185 37.64 -29.22 -25.13
C LEU A 185 36.89 -30.03 -26.19
N LYS A 186 35.90 -30.87 -25.82
CA LYS A 186 35.14 -31.72 -26.77
C LYS A 186 34.48 -30.97 -27.93
N ALA A 187 34.11 -29.71 -27.71
CA ALA A 187 33.48 -28.87 -28.72
C ALA A 187 34.48 -28.16 -29.66
N PHE A 188 35.78 -28.35 -29.43
CA PHE A 188 36.87 -27.65 -30.10
C PHE A 188 37.78 -28.62 -30.83
N HIS A 189 38.40 -28.16 -31.90
CA HIS A 189 39.53 -28.86 -32.52
C HIS A 189 40.83 -28.31 -31.90
N VAL A 190 41.51 -29.12 -31.11
CA VAL A 190 42.75 -28.71 -30.43
C VAL A 190 43.90 -28.70 -31.43
N VAL A 191 44.44 -27.51 -31.72
CA VAL A 191 45.56 -27.31 -32.65
C VAL A 191 46.90 -27.58 -31.95
N ALA A 192 47.05 -27.06 -30.72
CA ALA A 192 48.21 -27.32 -29.89
C ALA A 192 47.82 -27.31 -28.41
N MET A 193 48.45 -28.18 -27.62
CA MET A 193 48.29 -28.21 -26.16
C MET A 193 49.64 -28.51 -25.53
N GLN A 194 50.04 -27.69 -24.57
CA GLN A 194 51.31 -27.80 -23.88
C GLN A 194 51.11 -27.56 -22.40
N GLU A 195 51.80 -28.36 -21.58
CA GLU A 195 51.74 -28.29 -20.13
C GLU A 195 53.15 -28.38 -19.57
N HIS A 196 53.44 -27.55 -18.59
CA HIS A 196 54.76 -27.51 -17.97
C HIS A 196 54.67 -27.23 -16.47
N LYS A 197 55.55 -27.86 -15.69
CA LYS A 197 55.76 -27.52 -14.28
C LYS A 197 56.76 -26.37 -14.24
N GLY A 198 56.30 -25.18 -13.86
CA GLY A 198 57.07 -23.95 -14.00
C GLY A 198 56.72 -23.14 -15.25
N PRO A 199 57.47 -22.06 -15.52
CA PRO A 199 57.23 -21.21 -16.68
C PRO A 199 57.48 -21.95 -18.00
N LEU A 200 56.61 -21.74 -18.98
CA LEU A 200 56.80 -22.15 -20.37
C LEU A 200 57.94 -21.32 -20.97
N ALA A 201 58.95 -22.00 -21.52
CA ALA A 201 60.07 -21.32 -22.17
C ALA A 201 59.62 -20.69 -23.50
N SER A 202 59.88 -19.40 -23.67
CA SER A 202 59.55 -18.64 -24.89
C SER A 202 60.22 -19.18 -26.17
N GLY A 203 61.37 -19.85 -26.04
CA GLY A 203 62.11 -20.43 -27.17
C GLY A 203 61.78 -21.89 -27.48
N GLY A 204 61.06 -22.60 -26.60
CA GLY A 204 60.76 -24.02 -26.78
C GLY A 204 59.63 -24.30 -27.77
N TYR A 205 58.82 -23.29 -28.08
CA TYR A 205 57.55 -23.49 -28.76
C TYR A 205 57.32 -22.41 -29.81
N ARG A 206 57.36 -22.82 -31.09
CA ARG A 206 57.17 -21.91 -32.24
C ARG A 206 55.79 -21.24 -32.27
N ASP A 207 54.80 -21.79 -31.56
CA ASP A 207 53.39 -21.44 -31.72
C ASP A 207 52.76 -20.74 -30.51
N VAL A 208 53.54 -20.38 -29.48
CA VAL A 208 53.03 -19.62 -28.32
C VAL A 208 53.42 -18.14 -28.48
N PRO A 209 52.46 -17.22 -28.60
CA PRO A 209 52.78 -15.80 -28.70
C PRO A 209 53.53 -15.32 -27.45
N ALA A 210 54.65 -14.63 -27.65
CA ALA A 210 55.44 -14.05 -26.56
C ALA A 210 54.60 -13.12 -25.66
N ALA A 211 53.59 -12.45 -26.24
CA ALA A 211 52.64 -11.60 -25.55
C ALA A 211 51.81 -12.33 -24.49
N LEU A 212 51.47 -13.61 -24.72
CA LEU A 212 50.74 -14.45 -23.75
C LEU A 212 51.67 -14.97 -22.65
N VAL A 213 52.90 -15.39 -22.98
CA VAL A 213 53.83 -15.99 -22.00
C VAL A 213 54.33 -14.98 -20.97
N GLY A 214 54.68 -13.76 -21.40
CA GLY A 214 55.19 -12.70 -20.51
C GLY A 214 54.11 -11.96 -19.71
N ALA A 215 52.88 -12.44 -19.80
CA ALA A 215 51.73 -11.65 -19.44
C ALA A 215 51.42 -11.75 -17.94
N ALA A 216 51.64 -12.93 -17.33
CA ALA A 216 51.52 -13.11 -15.88
C ALA A 216 52.55 -12.24 -15.15
N ARG A 217 52.05 -11.27 -14.37
CA ARG A 217 52.91 -10.42 -13.53
C ARG A 217 53.24 -11.20 -12.27
N VAL A 218 54.43 -11.78 -12.24
CA VAL A 218 54.96 -12.56 -11.12
C VAL A 218 55.99 -11.70 -10.40
N GLU A 219 55.86 -11.54 -9.09
CA GLU A 219 56.88 -10.89 -8.27
C GLU A 219 58.04 -11.88 -8.07
N PRO A 220 59.22 -11.71 -8.72
CA PRO A 220 60.23 -12.77 -8.81
C PRO A 220 60.86 -13.19 -7.47
N ARG A 221 60.56 -12.47 -6.38
CA ARG A 221 61.05 -12.84 -5.05
C ARG A 221 60.04 -13.65 -4.26
N LEU A 222 58.77 -13.26 -4.28
CA LEU A 222 57.74 -13.86 -3.44
C LEU A 222 56.86 -14.85 -4.19
N GLU A 223 56.93 -14.84 -5.53
CA GLU A 223 56.06 -15.63 -6.38
C GLU A 223 56.85 -16.54 -7.32
N ARG A 224 56.32 -17.74 -7.54
CA ARG A 224 56.83 -18.71 -8.52
C ARG A 224 55.68 -19.26 -9.34
N ILE A 225 55.92 -19.46 -10.62
CA ILE A 225 55.01 -20.21 -11.47
C ILE A 225 55.17 -21.68 -11.11
N GLY A 226 54.09 -22.31 -10.64
CA GLY A 226 54.07 -23.74 -10.33
C GLY A 226 53.70 -24.59 -11.54
N TYR A 227 52.75 -24.09 -12.33
CA TYR A 227 52.21 -24.80 -13.50
C TYR A 227 51.77 -23.80 -14.56
N GLN A 228 51.99 -24.14 -15.82
CA GLN A 228 51.41 -23.45 -16.96
C GLN A 228 50.83 -24.43 -17.96
N GLN A 229 49.65 -24.09 -18.50
CA GLN A 229 49.05 -24.80 -19.62
C GLN A 229 48.67 -23.81 -20.71
N TYR A 230 49.18 -24.06 -21.91
CA TYR A 230 48.83 -23.35 -23.12
C TYR A 230 47.98 -24.25 -24.02
N VAL A 231 46.87 -23.74 -24.51
CA VAL A 231 45.98 -24.43 -25.43
C VAL A 231 45.60 -23.51 -26.58
N LYS A 232 45.96 -23.90 -27.80
CA LYS A 232 45.49 -23.31 -29.05
C LYS A 232 44.41 -24.21 -29.64
N MET A 233 43.23 -23.66 -29.82
CA MET A 233 42.06 -24.43 -30.25
C MET A 233 41.29 -23.67 -31.33
N SER A 234 40.79 -24.38 -32.34
CA SER A 234 39.92 -23.82 -33.37
C SER A 234 38.49 -24.30 -33.18
N VAL A 235 37.53 -23.44 -33.49
CA VAL A 235 36.10 -23.70 -33.33
C VAL A 235 35.33 -23.10 -34.49
N VAL A 236 34.41 -23.88 -35.06
CA VAL A 236 33.47 -23.38 -36.06
C VAL A 236 32.46 -22.49 -35.34
N ARG A 237 32.44 -21.22 -35.71
CA ARG A 237 31.50 -20.22 -35.25
C ARG A 237 30.48 -19.91 -36.34
N ARG A 238 29.21 -19.84 -35.96
CA ARG A 238 28.09 -19.48 -36.83
C ARG A 238 27.35 -18.29 -36.24
N ASP A 239 27.45 -17.14 -36.89
CA ASP A 239 26.75 -15.93 -36.52
C ASP A 239 25.40 -15.91 -37.24
N VAL A 240 24.34 -16.30 -36.52
CA VAL A 240 22.98 -16.38 -37.02
C VAL A 240 22.28 -15.05 -36.77
N THR A 241 22.16 -14.23 -37.80
CA THR A 241 21.42 -12.97 -37.74
C THR A 241 19.95 -13.22 -38.00
N TYR A 242 19.10 -12.79 -37.09
CA TYR A 242 17.66 -12.92 -37.17
C TYR A 242 16.96 -11.56 -37.03
N GLU A 243 15.78 -11.43 -37.62
CA GLU A 243 14.97 -10.20 -37.53
C GLU A 243 13.70 -10.45 -36.73
N MET A 244 13.41 -9.57 -35.76
CA MET A 244 12.18 -9.61 -34.96
C MET A 244 11.80 -8.20 -34.49
N ALA A 245 10.50 -7.86 -34.57
CA ALA A 245 9.93 -6.60 -34.07
C ALA A 245 10.69 -5.34 -34.55
N GLY A 246 11.01 -5.29 -35.85
CA GLY A 246 11.71 -4.15 -36.43
C GLY A 246 13.20 -4.04 -36.08
N THR A 247 13.80 -5.06 -35.45
CA THR A 247 15.22 -5.07 -35.05
C THR A 247 15.91 -6.37 -35.44
N SER A 248 17.18 -6.28 -35.79
CA SER A 248 18.05 -7.45 -36.02
C SER A 248 18.78 -7.83 -34.74
N GLY A 249 18.89 -9.13 -34.45
CA GLY A 249 19.76 -9.69 -33.42
C GLY A 249 20.69 -10.73 -34.03
N THR A 250 21.86 -10.94 -33.45
CA THR A 250 22.81 -11.98 -33.89
C THR A 250 23.04 -12.95 -32.75
N VAL A 251 22.75 -14.23 -32.98
CA VAL A 251 23.07 -15.32 -32.06
C VAL A 251 24.35 -15.97 -32.55
N VAL A 252 25.36 -16.03 -31.69
CA VAL A 252 26.60 -16.75 -31.99
C VAL A 252 26.44 -18.19 -31.54
N LEU A 253 26.58 -19.15 -32.46
CA LEU A 253 26.59 -20.58 -32.17
C LEU A 253 28.01 -21.11 -32.38
N SER A 254 28.56 -21.84 -31.41
CA SER A 254 29.94 -22.36 -31.50
C SER A 254 30.04 -23.85 -31.21
N GLY A 255 31.04 -24.47 -31.82
CA GLY A 255 31.40 -25.87 -31.61
C GLY A 255 30.50 -26.85 -32.36
N ASN A 256 30.81 -28.13 -32.20
CA ASN A 256 30.09 -29.23 -32.86
C ASN A 256 28.63 -29.34 -32.37
N ASP A 257 28.38 -28.97 -31.10
CA ASP A 257 27.06 -29.00 -30.47
C ASP A 257 26.24 -27.72 -30.70
N LEU A 258 26.76 -26.74 -31.46
CA LEU A 258 26.11 -25.45 -31.71
C LEU A 258 25.66 -24.71 -30.43
N ARG A 259 26.53 -24.67 -29.41
CA ARG A 259 26.20 -23.97 -28.15
C ARG A 259 26.06 -22.47 -28.42
N GLY A 260 24.92 -21.90 -28.00
CA GLY A 260 24.62 -20.50 -28.22
C GLY A 260 25.20 -19.58 -27.15
N ALA A 261 25.87 -18.51 -27.58
CA ALA A 261 26.20 -17.38 -26.73
C ALA A 261 24.97 -16.45 -26.64
N ALA A 262 24.44 -16.28 -25.45
CA ALA A 262 23.36 -15.34 -25.17
C ALA A 262 23.94 -13.91 -25.08
N GLU A 263 24.39 -13.34 -26.21
CA GLU A 263 24.80 -11.95 -26.20
C GLU A 263 23.61 -11.03 -25.84
N PRO A 264 23.82 -9.95 -25.06
CA PRO A 264 22.76 -8.98 -24.79
C PRO A 264 22.12 -8.42 -26.07
N LYS A 265 22.92 -8.23 -27.13
CA LYS A 265 22.44 -7.82 -28.46
C LYS A 265 21.57 -8.89 -29.13
N ALA A 266 21.87 -10.17 -28.89
CA ALA A 266 21.07 -11.28 -29.37
C ALA A 266 19.67 -11.32 -28.76
N ILE A 267 19.47 -10.80 -27.54
CA ILE A 267 18.17 -10.86 -26.84
C ILE A 267 17.38 -9.55 -26.96
N ALA A 268 18.03 -8.44 -27.33
CA ALA A 268 17.41 -7.12 -27.40
C ALA A 268 16.11 -7.06 -28.24
N PRO A 269 16.02 -7.68 -29.44
CA PRO A 269 14.76 -7.75 -30.20
C PRO A 269 13.61 -8.43 -29.46
N MET A 270 13.92 -9.54 -28.76
CA MET A 270 12.94 -10.30 -27.98
C MET A 270 12.44 -9.49 -26.79
N ARG A 271 13.34 -8.83 -26.05
CA ARG A 271 12.97 -7.93 -24.95
C ARG A 271 12.12 -6.77 -25.45
N ARG A 272 12.53 -6.10 -26.54
CA ARG A 272 11.75 -5.01 -27.13
C ARG A 272 10.35 -5.46 -27.53
N ARG A 273 10.21 -6.64 -28.13
CA ARG A 273 8.91 -7.24 -28.45
C ARG A 273 8.07 -7.49 -27.20
N GLN A 274 8.66 -8.08 -26.15
CA GLN A 274 7.97 -8.31 -24.88
C GLN A 274 7.48 -6.99 -24.25
N TYR A 275 8.32 -5.95 -24.25
CA TYR A 275 7.93 -4.62 -23.77
C TYR A 275 6.80 -4.00 -24.60
N LEU A 276 6.90 -4.03 -25.92
CA LEU A 276 5.84 -3.51 -26.80
C LEU A 276 4.53 -4.28 -26.64
N TRP A 277 4.61 -5.60 -26.46
CA TRP A 277 3.44 -6.44 -26.23
C TRP A 277 2.78 -6.15 -24.88
N ALA A 278 3.57 -6.05 -23.81
CA ALA A 278 3.09 -5.70 -22.48
C ALA A 278 2.48 -4.29 -22.47
N ALA A 279 3.15 -3.31 -23.08
CA ALA A 279 2.67 -1.94 -23.18
C ALA A 279 1.38 -1.84 -24.00
N GLY A 280 1.29 -2.51 -25.15
CA GLY A 280 0.06 -2.50 -25.95
C GLY A 280 -1.09 -3.23 -25.28
N THR A 281 -0.83 -4.34 -24.57
CA THR A 281 -1.85 -5.03 -23.75
C THR A 281 -2.36 -4.13 -22.63
N LEU A 282 -1.46 -3.39 -21.98
CA LEU A 282 -1.83 -2.39 -20.98
C LEU A 282 -2.70 -1.29 -21.57
N VAL A 283 -2.35 -0.74 -22.74
CA VAL A 283 -3.14 0.29 -23.44
C VAL A 283 -4.54 -0.25 -23.75
N VAL A 284 -4.66 -1.45 -24.33
CA VAL A 284 -5.95 -2.11 -24.60
C VAL A 284 -6.76 -2.28 -23.30
N GLY A 285 -6.10 -2.67 -22.20
CA GLY A 285 -6.75 -2.78 -20.90
C GLY A 285 -7.25 -1.45 -20.34
N THR A 286 -6.46 -0.38 -20.44
CA THR A 286 -6.88 0.96 -20.00
C THR A 286 -8.02 1.53 -20.82
N LEU A 287 -8.02 1.31 -22.13
CA LEU A 287 -9.13 1.69 -23.01
C LEU A 287 -10.39 0.86 -22.73
N GLY A 288 -10.24 -0.46 -22.53
CA GLY A 288 -11.33 -1.34 -22.13
C GLY A 288 -11.94 -0.93 -20.78
N TYR A 289 -11.11 -0.62 -19.78
CA TYR A 289 -11.58 -0.15 -18.48
C TYR A 289 -12.32 1.20 -18.59
N SER A 290 -11.78 2.14 -19.37
CA SER A 290 -12.41 3.45 -19.60
C SER A 290 -13.74 3.33 -20.35
N LEU A 291 -13.83 2.42 -21.32
CA LEU A 291 -15.08 2.10 -21.98
C LEU A 291 -16.07 1.44 -21.00
N SER A 292 -15.60 0.52 -20.17
CA SER A 292 -16.44 -0.11 -19.14
C SER A 292 -17.01 0.90 -18.16
N SER A 293 -16.18 1.82 -17.67
CA SER A 293 -16.64 2.85 -16.73
C SER A 293 -17.61 3.82 -17.36
N ALA A 294 -17.43 4.19 -18.64
CA ALA A 294 -18.38 5.01 -19.38
C ALA A 294 -19.73 4.31 -19.62
N LEU A 295 -19.75 2.98 -19.67
CA LEU A 295 -20.96 2.17 -19.85
C LEU A 295 -21.62 1.76 -18.53
N ARG A 296 -20.92 1.85 -17.40
CA ARG A 296 -21.48 1.55 -16.06
C ARG A 296 -22.16 2.78 -15.48
N GLY A 297 -23.48 2.84 -15.61
CA GLY A 297 -24.27 3.76 -14.78
C GLY A 297 -24.23 3.37 -13.30
N LYS A 298 -24.51 4.33 -12.41
CA LYS A 298 -24.47 4.12 -10.95
C LYS A 298 -25.81 3.59 -10.42
N SER A 299 -26.89 3.80 -11.16
CA SER A 299 -28.22 3.36 -10.78
C SER A 299 -28.35 1.82 -10.73
N ALA A 300 -29.23 1.33 -9.85
CA ALA A 300 -29.53 -0.10 -9.72
C ALA A 300 -30.04 -0.74 -11.02
N TYR A 301 -30.61 0.05 -11.93
CA TYR A 301 -31.03 -0.38 -13.27
C TYR A 301 -29.89 -1.04 -14.06
N PHE A 302 -28.68 -0.47 -13.98
CA PHE A 302 -27.55 -0.99 -14.75
C PHE A 302 -26.86 -2.19 -14.09
N ALA A 303 -27.23 -2.60 -12.87
CA ALA A 303 -26.52 -3.65 -12.14
C ALA A 303 -26.37 -4.95 -12.96
N GLY A 304 -27.45 -5.42 -13.59
CA GLY A 304 -27.40 -6.61 -14.46
C GLY A 304 -26.53 -6.42 -15.71
N SER A 305 -26.72 -5.30 -16.42
CA SER A 305 -25.95 -4.99 -17.64
C SER A 305 -24.46 -4.75 -17.36
N SER A 306 -24.13 -4.17 -16.20
CA SER A 306 -22.76 -3.81 -15.81
C SER A 306 -21.85 -5.02 -15.66
N ALA A 307 -22.39 -6.12 -15.11
CA ALA A 307 -21.69 -7.39 -14.98
C ALA A 307 -21.39 -7.98 -16.35
N TRP A 308 -22.39 -7.97 -17.25
CA TRP A 308 -22.24 -8.48 -18.61
C TRP A 308 -21.24 -7.68 -19.45
N PHE A 309 -21.29 -6.35 -19.41
CA PHE A 309 -20.29 -5.50 -20.07
C PHE A 309 -18.89 -5.71 -19.51
N GLY A 310 -18.76 -5.91 -18.19
CA GLY A 310 -17.49 -6.27 -17.57
C GLY A 310 -16.90 -7.55 -18.16
N LEU A 311 -17.71 -8.60 -18.28
CA LEU A 311 -17.28 -9.88 -18.86
C LEU A 311 -16.90 -9.75 -20.33
N LEU A 312 -17.68 -9.03 -21.14
CA LEU A 312 -17.36 -8.83 -22.56
C LEU A 312 -16.05 -8.05 -22.76
N ILE A 313 -15.78 -7.04 -21.93
CA ILE A 313 -14.56 -6.25 -22.02
C ILE A 313 -13.35 -7.11 -21.62
N ILE A 314 -13.47 -7.92 -20.56
CA ILE A 314 -12.42 -8.89 -20.19
C ILE A 314 -12.16 -9.88 -21.32
N ALA A 315 -13.23 -10.43 -21.92
CA ALA A 315 -13.11 -11.34 -23.06
C ALA A 315 -12.47 -10.65 -24.28
N THR A 316 -12.82 -9.39 -24.54
CA THR A 316 -12.22 -8.56 -25.60
C THR A 316 -10.73 -8.38 -25.38
N MET A 317 -10.31 -8.08 -24.14
CA MET A 317 -8.90 -7.95 -23.76
C MET A 317 -8.14 -9.27 -23.94
N ALA A 318 -8.74 -10.39 -23.50
CA ALA A 318 -8.16 -11.72 -23.64
C ALA A 318 -7.97 -12.12 -25.11
N ALA A 319 -8.92 -11.77 -25.99
CA ALA A 319 -8.82 -11.99 -27.43
C ALA A 319 -7.82 -11.05 -28.12
N ALA A 320 -7.72 -9.79 -27.66
CA ALA A 320 -6.82 -8.80 -28.25
C ALA A 320 -5.33 -9.05 -27.96
N ALA A 321 -4.99 -9.65 -26.81
CA ALA A 321 -3.59 -9.85 -26.42
C ALA A 321 -2.80 -10.78 -27.38
N PRO A 322 -3.33 -11.95 -27.81
CA PRO A 322 -2.70 -12.76 -28.86
C PRO A 322 -2.61 -12.05 -30.21
N ALA A 323 -3.65 -11.32 -30.61
CA ALA A 323 -3.67 -10.56 -31.87
C ALA A 323 -2.55 -9.51 -31.91
N LEU A 324 -2.36 -8.77 -30.81
CA LEU A 324 -1.27 -7.82 -30.66
C LEU A 324 0.09 -8.52 -30.71
N GLY A 325 0.23 -9.67 -30.04
CA GLY A 325 1.45 -10.47 -30.07
C GLY A 325 1.81 -10.98 -31.47
N GLY A 326 0.80 -11.29 -32.28
CA GLY A 326 0.92 -11.66 -33.69
C GLY A 326 1.28 -10.49 -34.60
N LEU A 327 0.61 -9.35 -34.42
CA LEU A 327 0.92 -8.11 -35.14
C LEU A 327 2.38 -7.69 -34.91
N LEU A 328 2.85 -7.74 -33.66
CA LEU A 328 4.25 -7.42 -33.31
C LEU A 328 5.24 -8.46 -33.87
N ARG A 329 4.83 -9.71 -34.08
CA ARG A 329 5.66 -10.74 -34.74
C ARG A 329 5.73 -10.53 -36.25
N ALA A 330 4.62 -10.14 -36.86
CA ALA A 330 4.54 -9.83 -38.28
C ALA A 330 5.27 -8.52 -38.62
N TRP A 331 5.52 -7.63 -37.66
CA TRP A 331 6.19 -6.36 -37.90
C TRP A 331 7.71 -6.54 -38.10
N ARG A 332 8.17 -6.37 -39.34
CA ARG A 332 9.59 -6.42 -39.74
C ARG A 332 10.20 -5.01 -39.88
N PRO A 333 11.54 -4.87 -39.88
CA PRO A 333 12.20 -3.59 -40.17
C PRO A 333 11.69 -2.99 -41.49
N GLY A 334 11.51 -1.67 -41.53
CA GLY A 334 10.98 -0.95 -42.70
C GLY A 334 9.48 -1.14 -42.95
N PHE A 335 8.69 -1.44 -41.91
CA PHE A 335 7.24 -1.60 -41.98
C PHE A 335 6.74 -2.71 -42.93
N LYS A 336 7.61 -3.63 -43.33
CA LYS A 336 7.22 -4.81 -44.11
C LYS A 336 6.35 -5.72 -43.23
N ARG A 337 5.14 -6.05 -43.68
CA ARG A 337 4.24 -6.96 -42.97
C ARG A 337 4.58 -8.41 -43.32
N GLY A 338 4.96 -9.19 -42.32
CA GLY A 338 5.00 -10.64 -42.40
C GLY A 338 3.60 -11.25 -42.44
N ARG A 339 3.52 -12.56 -42.70
CA ARG A 339 2.25 -13.30 -42.59
C ARG A 339 1.84 -13.39 -41.12
N VAL A 340 0.60 -13.00 -40.84
CA VAL A 340 -0.08 -13.22 -39.55
C VAL A 340 -0.67 -14.62 -39.56
N GLU A 341 -0.61 -15.35 -38.46
CA GLU A 341 -1.19 -16.70 -38.38
C GLU A 341 -2.72 -16.64 -38.32
N SER A 342 -3.41 -17.66 -38.83
CA SER A 342 -4.88 -17.71 -38.86
C SER A 342 -5.50 -17.57 -37.47
N LEU A 343 -4.86 -18.13 -36.43
CA LEU A 343 -5.30 -18.00 -35.05
C LEU A 343 -5.24 -16.55 -34.53
N GLU A 344 -4.24 -15.78 -34.97
CA GLU A 344 -4.05 -14.38 -34.58
C GLU A 344 -5.05 -13.47 -35.30
N LEU A 345 -5.39 -13.81 -36.55
CA LEU A 345 -6.47 -13.14 -37.26
C LEU A 345 -7.83 -13.45 -36.64
N ALA A 346 -8.06 -14.72 -36.25
CA ALA A 346 -9.28 -15.14 -35.56
C ALA A 346 -9.45 -14.44 -34.21
N SER A 347 -8.36 -14.29 -33.44
CA SER A 347 -8.41 -13.58 -32.16
C SER A 347 -8.66 -12.07 -32.32
N ALA A 348 -8.09 -11.45 -33.37
CA ALA A 348 -8.41 -10.07 -33.72
C ALA A 348 -9.89 -9.89 -34.11
N ALA A 349 -10.42 -10.81 -34.93
CA ALA A 349 -11.84 -10.80 -35.31
C ALA A 349 -12.76 -11.02 -34.11
N ALA A 350 -12.41 -11.93 -33.19
CA ALA A 350 -13.16 -12.16 -31.95
C ALA A 350 -13.16 -10.91 -31.06
N ALA A 351 -12.02 -10.23 -30.90
CA ALA A 351 -11.94 -8.98 -30.15
C ALA A 351 -12.83 -7.88 -30.77
N ALA A 352 -12.81 -7.73 -32.10
CA ALA A 352 -13.67 -6.77 -32.80
C ALA A 352 -15.17 -7.10 -32.63
N PHE A 353 -15.54 -8.36 -32.73
CA PHE A 353 -16.92 -8.82 -32.53
C PHE A 353 -17.40 -8.56 -31.09
N LEU A 354 -16.60 -8.89 -30.08
CA LEU A 354 -16.94 -8.65 -28.67
C LEU A 354 -17.08 -7.15 -28.35
N LEU A 355 -16.22 -6.31 -28.95
CA LEU A 355 -16.33 -4.86 -28.83
C LEU A 355 -17.63 -4.34 -29.47
N LEU A 356 -17.99 -4.85 -30.63
CA LEU A 356 -19.26 -4.53 -31.29
C LEU A 356 -20.47 -4.99 -30.46
N ALA A 357 -20.44 -6.20 -29.92
CA ALA A 357 -21.48 -6.74 -29.05
C ALA A 357 -21.66 -5.88 -27.78
N THR A 358 -20.55 -5.37 -27.23
CA THR A 358 -20.57 -4.42 -26.10
C THR A 358 -21.30 -3.13 -26.50
N GLY A 359 -20.97 -2.56 -27.67
CA GLY A 359 -21.64 -1.35 -28.18
C GLY A 359 -23.13 -1.55 -28.45
N ILE A 360 -23.52 -2.68 -29.04
CA ILE A 360 -24.93 -3.03 -29.28
C ILE A 360 -25.67 -3.21 -27.96
N GLY A 361 -25.12 -3.96 -27.02
CA GLY A 361 -25.73 -4.14 -25.70
C GLY A 361 -25.91 -2.81 -24.96
N ALA A 362 -24.93 -1.91 -25.05
CA ALA A 362 -25.02 -0.57 -24.47
C ALA A 362 -26.10 0.30 -25.10
N ALA A 363 -26.35 0.15 -26.41
CA ALA A 363 -27.44 0.83 -27.09
C ALA A 363 -28.81 0.26 -26.69
N LEU A 364 -28.91 -1.07 -26.53
CA LEU A 364 -30.14 -1.76 -26.14
C LEU A 364 -30.48 -1.58 -24.66
N SER A 365 -29.50 -1.40 -23.79
CA SER A 365 -29.69 -1.16 -22.35
C SER A 365 -30.00 0.29 -22.01
N ARG A 366 -30.32 1.14 -22.99
CA ARG A 366 -30.64 2.55 -22.71
C ARG A 366 -32.03 2.65 -22.10
N PRO A 367 -32.17 3.24 -20.91
CA PRO A 367 -33.48 3.39 -20.29
C PRO A 367 -34.36 4.31 -21.16
N SER A 368 -35.66 4.04 -21.15
CA SER A 368 -36.64 4.79 -21.93
C SER A 368 -37.82 5.24 -21.06
N LEU A 369 -38.46 6.36 -21.42
CA LEU A 369 -39.66 6.84 -20.71
C LEU A 369 -40.80 5.80 -20.76
N GLY A 370 -40.92 5.07 -21.87
CA GLY A 370 -41.90 3.99 -22.00
C GLY A 370 -41.65 2.80 -21.06
N GLU A 371 -40.44 2.63 -20.51
CA GLU A 371 -40.21 1.67 -19.42
C GLU A 371 -40.75 2.17 -18.08
N VAL A 372 -40.62 3.46 -17.80
CA VAL A 372 -41.18 4.09 -16.59
C VAL A 372 -42.71 3.94 -16.61
N GLU A 373 -43.35 4.30 -17.74
CA GLU A 373 -44.80 4.17 -17.91
C GLU A 373 -45.28 2.73 -17.75
N ARG A 374 -44.57 1.76 -18.35
CA ARG A 374 -44.88 0.32 -18.21
C ARG A 374 -44.72 -0.17 -16.77
N ALA A 375 -43.72 0.31 -16.03
CA ALA A 375 -43.52 -0.05 -14.63
C ALA A 375 -44.62 0.54 -13.73
N LEU A 376 -44.97 1.82 -13.96
CA LEU A 376 -46.09 2.49 -13.27
C LEU A 376 -47.43 1.81 -13.57
N ALA A 377 -47.67 1.39 -14.81
CA ALA A 377 -48.87 0.66 -15.19
C ALA A 377 -48.99 -0.70 -14.49
N ARG A 378 -47.87 -1.32 -14.10
CA ARG A 378 -47.83 -2.55 -13.27
C ARG A 378 -47.90 -2.27 -11.77
N GLY A 379 -47.92 -1.01 -11.35
CA GLY A 379 -47.88 -0.63 -9.93
C GLY A 379 -46.50 -0.76 -9.27
N ASP A 380 -45.43 -1.01 -10.04
CA ASP A 380 -44.07 -1.18 -9.54
C ASP A 380 -43.31 0.14 -9.50
N ALA A 381 -43.58 0.93 -8.44
CA ALA A 381 -42.95 2.22 -8.23
C ALA A 381 -41.42 2.12 -8.02
N THR A 382 -40.94 1.01 -7.45
CA THR A 382 -39.51 0.77 -7.19
C THR A 382 -38.75 0.59 -8.51
N GLN A 383 -39.28 -0.22 -9.42
CA GLN A 383 -38.70 -0.37 -10.75
C GLN A 383 -38.76 0.95 -11.53
N ALA A 384 -39.89 1.66 -11.47
CA ALA A 384 -40.04 2.95 -12.14
C ALA A 384 -39.02 3.99 -11.64
N ARG A 385 -38.75 4.03 -10.33
CA ARG A 385 -37.70 4.86 -9.72
C ARG A 385 -36.32 4.52 -10.26
N ALA A 386 -35.96 3.22 -10.30
CA ALA A 386 -34.67 2.79 -10.82
C ALA A 386 -34.45 3.21 -12.29
N VAL A 387 -35.50 3.14 -13.13
CA VAL A 387 -35.44 3.59 -14.53
C VAL A 387 -35.31 5.12 -14.62
N VAL A 388 -36.04 5.88 -13.80
CA VAL A 388 -35.94 7.34 -13.74
C VAL A 388 -34.54 7.79 -13.32
N ASP A 389 -33.94 7.14 -12.32
CA ASP A 389 -32.58 7.44 -11.90
C ASP A 389 -31.57 7.11 -13.01
N ALA A 390 -31.77 6.03 -13.75
CA ALA A 390 -30.98 5.72 -14.95
C ALA A 390 -31.16 6.76 -16.08
N LEU A 391 -32.38 7.30 -16.26
CA LEU A 391 -32.65 8.39 -17.21
C LEU A 391 -31.98 9.70 -16.78
N LYS A 392 -31.93 10.01 -15.49
CA LYS A 392 -31.18 11.17 -14.95
C LYS A 392 -29.70 11.11 -15.28
N GLU A 393 -29.12 9.92 -15.17
CA GLU A 393 -27.70 9.70 -15.48
C GLU A 393 -27.42 9.83 -16.98
N THR A 394 -28.33 9.37 -17.85
CA THR A 394 -28.10 9.32 -19.30
C THR A 394 -28.59 10.54 -20.07
N LYS A 395 -29.63 11.23 -19.58
CA LYS A 395 -30.28 12.38 -20.22
C LYS A 395 -30.71 13.44 -19.17
N PRO A 396 -29.75 14.07 -18.48
CA PRO A 396 -30.09 15.10 -17.49
C PRO A 396 -30.83 16.27 -18.15
N GLY A 397 -31.88 16.77 -17.49
CA GLY A 397 -32.59 18.00 -17.90
C GLY A 397 -33.70 17.83 -18.95
N SER A 398 -34.09 16.61 -19.32
CA SER A 398 -35.28 16.42 -20.18
C SER A 398 -36.56 16.89 -19.46
N PRO A 399 -37.43 17.70 -20.06
CA PRO A 399 -38.70 18.11 -19.44
C PRO A 399 -39.61 16.91 -19.15
N ASP A 400 -39.56 15.87 -19.99
CA ASP A 400 -40.33 14.64 -19.80
C ASP A 400 -39.83 13.84 -18.58
N LEU A 401 -38.57 14.01 -18.19
CA LEU A 401 -38.01 13.37 -17.00
C LEU A 401 -38.62 13.95 -15.73
N ALA A 402 -38.84 15.26 -15.68
CA ALA A 402 -39.53 15.89 -14.54
C ALA A 402 -40.96 15.35 -14.38
N LYS A 403 -41.67 15.15 -15.49
CA LYS A 403 -43.01 14.53 -15.49
C LYS A 403 -42.98 13.08 -14.99
N ALA A 404 -42.01 12.29 -15.49
CA ALA A 404 -41.82 10.91 -15.06
C ALA A 404 -41.46 10.82 -13.56
N GLU A 405 -40.62 11.71 -13.05
CA GLU A 405 -40.30 11.79 -11.62
C GLU A 405 -41.52 12.09 -10.76
N ASP A 406 -42.36 13.04 -11.18
CA ASP A 406 -43.58 13.39 -10.45
C ASP A 406 -44.57 12.22 -10.44
N ALA A 407 -44.67 11.48 -11.56
CA ALA A 407 -45.48 10.27 -11.64
C ALA A 407 -44.98 9.15 -10.72
N VAL A 408 -43.66 8.93 -10.66
CA VAL A 408 -43.05 7.95 -9.75
C VAL A 408 -43.25 8.36 -8.29
N LEU A 409 -42.94 9.60 -7.92
CA LEU A 409 -43.14 10.10 -6.55
C LEU A 409 -44.59 9.99 -6.11
N PHE A 410 -45.53 10.28 -7.01
CA PHE A 410 -46.95 10.15 -6.73
C PHE A 410 -47.38 8.69 -6.53
N ALA A 411 -46.87 7.75 -7.33
CA ALA A 411 -47.11 6.32 -7.14
C ALA A 411 -46.48 5.78 -5.85
N GLU A 412 -45.25 6.21 -5.52
CA GLU A 412 -44.59 5.90 -4.25
C GLU A 412 -45.38 6.43 -3.05
N ALA A 413 -46.05 7.58 -3.19
CA ALA A 413 -46.92 8.11 -2.14
C ALA A 413 -48.14 7.20 -1.93
N GLN A 414 -48.78 6.74 -3.01
CA GLN A 414 -49.91 5.82 -2.92
C GLN A 414 -49.53 4.47 -2.29
N ASN A 415 -48.32 3.99 -2.59
CA ASN A 415 -47.81 2.72 -2.06
C ASN A 415 -47.18 2.85 -0.66
N ALA A 416 -47.03 4.07 -0.11
CA ALA A 416 -46.47 4.26 1.22
C ALA A 416 -47.41 3.67 2.28
N ALA A 417 -46.86 2.78 3.12
CA ALA A 417 -47.61 2.11 4.18
C ALA A 417 -47.93 3.05 5.36
N LYS A 418 -47.06 4.04 5.63
CA LYS A 418 -47.22 5.01 6.71
C LYS A 418 -47.91 6.28 6.22
N PRO A 419 -48.95 6.77 6.90
CA PRO A 419 -49.64 8.01 6.51
C PRO A 419 -48.71 9.23 6.43
N ASP A 420 -47.77 9.37 7.36
CA ASP A 420 -46.84 10.51 7.36
C ASP A 420 -45.91 10.51 6.14
N GLU A 421 -45.37 9.33 5.77
CA GLU A 421 -44.52 9.16 4.58
C GLU A 421 -45.30 9.41 3.28
N ARG A 422 -46.58 8.99 3.24
CA ARG A 422 -47.49 9.31 2.14
C ARG A 422 -47.69 10.82 2.00
N LEU A 423 -47.98 11.51 3.10
CA LEU A 423 -48.18 12.96 3.11
C LEU A 423 -46.93 13.71 2.65
N GLU A 424 -45.76 13.35 3.18
CA GLU A 424 -44.48 13.96 2.80
C GLU A 424 -44.23 13.85 1.29
N ARG A 425 -44.48 12.67 0.70
CA ARG A 425 -44.34 12.44 -0.75
C ARG A 425 -45.36 13.21 -1.57
N LEU A 426 -46.63 13.27 -1.14
CA LEU A 426 -47.67 14.05 -1.81
C LEU A 426 -47.34 15.55 -1.79
N ASP A 427 -46.82 16.06 -0.67
CA ASP A 427 -46.38 17.45 -0.55
C ASP A 427 -45.18 17.76 -1.45
N ALA A 428 -44.24 16.81 -1.58
CA ALA A 428 -43.12 16.93 -2.50
C ALA A 428 -43.59 17.07 -3.95
N VAL A 429 -44.57 16.28 -4.38
CA VAL A 429 -45.18 16.38 -5.73
C VAL A 429 -45.93 17.72 -5.87
N ALA A 430 -46.73 18.10 -4.88
CA ALA A 430 -47.50 19.35 -4.88
C ALA A 430 -46.63 20.61 -5.00
N LYS A 431 -45.43 20.58 -4.40
CA LYS A 431 -44.47 21.70 -4.40
C LYS A 431 -43.78 21.88 -5.75
N ARG A 432 -43.60 20.81 -6.53
CA ARG A 432 -42.93 20.85 -7.84
C ARG A 432 -43.77 21.54 -8.93
N GLY A 433 -45.09 21.57 -8.76
CA GLY A 433 -45.99 22.31 -9.66
C GLY A 433 -46.24 21.66 -11.02
N GLY A 434 -45.92 20.37 -11.19
CA GLY A 434 -46.21 19.62 -12.42
C GLY A 434 -47.68 19.21 -12.58
N ASP A 435 -47.98 18.43 -13.61
CA ASP A 435 -49.33 18.01 -14.00
C ASP A 435 -50.09 17.26 -12.87
N LEU A 436 -49.36 16.61 -11.96
CA LEU A 436 -49.91 15.88 -10.82
C LEU A 436 -50.03 16.71 -9.53
N ALA A 437 -49.54 17.95 -9.51
CA ALA A 437 -49.47 18.75 -8.29
C ALA A 437 -50.85 19.04 -7.69
N ALA A 438 -51.86 19.36 -8.52
CA ALA A 438 -53.22 19.58 -8.05
C ALA A 438 -53.81 18.32 -7.40
N LYS A 439 -53.71 17.17 -8.09
CA LYS A 439 -54.18 15.88 -7.58
C LYS A 439 -53.47 15.46 -6.29
N ALA A 440 -52.18 15.75 -6.16
CA ALA A 440 -51.41 15.49 -4.96
C ALA A 440 -51.86 16.37 -3.78
N ARG A 441 -52.13 17.67 -4.00
CA ARG A 441 -52.69 18.57 -2.98
C ARG A 441 -54.04 18.08 -2.48
N ASP A 442 -54.92 17.64 -3.39
CA ASP A 442 -56.25 17.15 -3.02
C ASP A 442 -56.18 15.85 -2.22
N LEU A 443 -55.29 14.93 -2.58
CA LEU A 443 -55.04 13.72 -1.80
C LEU A 443 -54.43 14.01 -0.44
N ALA A 444 -53.41 14.88 -0.37
CA ALA A 444 -52.78 15.28 0.88
C ALA A 444 -53.79 15.94 1.82
N ARG A 445 -54.64 16.82 1.29
CA ARG A 445 -55.73 17.44 2.06
C ARG A 445 -56.70 16.40 2.60
N ARG A 446 -57.15 15.44 1.79
CA ARG A 446 -58.06 14.37 2.24
C ARG A 446 -57.45 13.50 3.34
N GLU A 447 -56.18 13.12 3.22
CA GLU A 447 -55.45 12.34 4.24
C GLU A 447 -55.32 13.13 5.55
N ARG A 448 -54.95 14.42 5.49
CA ARG A 448 -54.88 15.30 6.68
C ARG A 448 -56.23 15.46 7.37
N LEU A 449 -57.30 15.66 6.61
CA LEU A 449 -58.67 15.72 7.15
C LEU A 449 -59.07 14.38 7.76
N GLY A 450 -58.66 13.25 7.16
CA GLY A 450 -58.83 11.91 7.71
C GLY A 450 -58.18 11.75 9.08
N ALA A 451 -56.93 12.18 9.24
CA ALA A 451 -56.21 12.15 10.52
C ALA A 451 -56.93 12.95 11.62
N VAL A 452 -57.44 14.15 11.28
CA VAL A 452 -58.24 14.97 12.20
C VAL A 452 -59.53 14.25 12.60
N ARG A 453 -60.25 13.66 11.63
CA ARG A 453 -61.49 12.89 11.89
C ARG A 453 -61.23 11.71 12.83
N THR A 454 -60.14 10.97 12.63
CA THR A 454 -59.75 9.88 13.54
C THR A 454 -59.57 10.35 14.98
N GLN A 455 -58.99 11.54 15.22
CA GLN A 455 -58.89 12.11 16.57
C GLN A 455 -60.25 12.51 17.14
N LEU A 456 -61.15 13.03 16.30
CA LEU A 456 -62.52 13.39 16.71
C LEU A 456 -63.33 12.14 17.08
N ASP A 457 -63.25 11.07 16.30
CA ASP A 457 -63.93 9.80 16.56
C ASP A 457 -63.43 9.16 17.86
N ALA A 458 -62.14 9.33 18.17
CA ALA A 458 -61.54 8.93 19.44
C ALA A 458 -61.91 9.86 20.63
N LYS A 459 -62.81 10.84 20.43
CA LYS A 459 -63.21 11.87 21.40
C LYS A 459 -62.02 12.66 21.98
N ALA A 460 -60.94 12.79 21.22
CA ALA A 460 -59.71 13.45 21.64
C ALA A 460 -59.66 14.92 21.16
N GLY A 461 -60.65 15.74 21.56
CA GLY A 461 -60.83 17.11 21.03
C GLY A 461 -59.58 18.01 21.08
N ARG A 462 -58.81 17.96 22.18
CA ARG A 462 -57.54 18.73 22.27
C ARG A 462 -56.48 18.24 21.28
N LYS A 463 -56.37 16.93 21.05
CA LYS A 463 -55.45 16.35 20.07
C LYS A 463 -55.87 16.72 18.65
N ALA A 464 -57.18 16.68 18.36
CA ALA A 464 -57.71 17.11 17.07
C ALA A 464 -57.38 18.59 16.76
N LEU A 465 -57.53 19.48 17.75
CA LEU A 465 -57.16 20.91 17.59
C LEU A 465 -55.66 21.10 17.33
N ALA A 466 -54.81 20.44 18.13
CA ALA A 466 -53.37 20.48 17.93
C ALA A 466 -52.97 19.92 16.54
N GLU A 467 -53.66 18.88 16.08
CA GLU A 467 -53.44 18.28 14.77
C GLU A 467 -53.88 19.19 13.62
N ILE A 468 -55.01 19.90 13.76
CA ILE A 468 -55.46 20.93 12.80
C ILE A 468 -54.41 22.05 12.69
N GLU A 469 -53.96 22.59 13.82
CA GLU A 469 -52.95 23.64 13.86
C GLU A 469 -51.63 23.18 13.25
N ARG A 470 -51.20 21.95 13.55
CA ARG A 470 -49.99 21.35 13.01
C ARG A 470 -50.06 21.15 11.49
N LEU A 471 -51.18 20.64 10.97
CA LEU A 471 -51.31 20.24 9.57
C LEU A 471 -51.71 21.37 8.63
N PHE A 472 -52.43 22.38 9.13
CA PHE A 472 -53.01 23.45 8.32
C PHE A 472 -52.61 24.86 8.76
N GLY A 473 -51.87 25.00 9.86
CA GLY A 473 -51.56 26.31 10.46
C GLY A 473 -52.80 26.93 11.08
N ASP A 474 -52.93 28.26 11.03
CA ASP A 474 -54.19 28.92 11.36
C ASP A 474 -55.15 28.74 10.19
N PRO A 475 -56.20 27.89 10.32
CA PRO A 475 -57.05 27.56 9.21
C PRO A 475 -57.80 28.80 8.76
N SER A 476 -57.65 29.10 7.48
CA SER A 476 -58.31 30.21 6.83
C SER A 476 -59.83 30.12 7.05
N PRO A 477 -60.51 31.23 7.37
CA PRO A 477 -61.98 31.24 7.52
C PRO A 477 -62.72 30.82 6.25
N ASN A 478 -62.03 30.73 5.10
CA ASN A 478 -62.59 30.30 3.83
C ASN A 478 -62.67 28.76 3.68
N ASP A 479 -62.07 27.97 4.58
CA ASP A 479 -62.17 26.50 4.56
C ASP A 479 -63.32 26.02 5.48
N ALA A 480 -64.54 26.00 4.93
CA ALA A 480 -65.74 25.64 5.68
C ALA A 480 -65.67 24.22 6.30
N GLU A 481 -65.02 23.28 5.64
CA GLU A 481 -64.88 21.90 6.14
C GLU A 481 -63.93 21.85 7.35
N LEU A 482 -62.78 22.53 7.26
CA LEU A 482 -61.82 22.60 8.36
C LEU A 482 -62.34 23.41 9.55
N ALA A 483 -63.09 24.49 9.27
CA ALA A 483 -63.81 25.27 10.26
C ALA A 483 -64.81 24.41 11.04
N GLU A 484 -65.59 23.58 10.33
CA GLU A 484 -66.55 22.66 10.95
C GLU A 484 -65.87 21.57 11.80
N LEU A 485 -64.76 20.98 11.32
CA LEU A 485 -63.96 20.03 12.11
C LEU A 485 -63.37 20.68 13.37
N GLY A 486 -62.86 21.91 13.26
CA GLY A 486 -62.37 22.68 14.40
C GLY A 486 -63.47 22.99 15.42
N ALA A 487 -64.68 23.33 14.95
CA ALA A 487 -65.83 23.54 15.82
C ALA A 487 -66.23 22.27 16.58
N LYS A 488 -66.29 21.11 15.91
CA LYS A 488 -66.54 19.81 16.54
C LYS A 488 -65.47 19.44 17.57
N ALA A 489 -64.20 19.74 17.29
CA ALA A 489 -63.12 19.51 18.24
C ALA A 489 -63.32 20.32 19.53
N HIS A 490 -63.72 21.60 19.41
CA HIS A 490 -64.05 22.45 20.56
C HIS A 490 -65.30 21.99 21.31
N GLU A 491 -66.31 21.45 20.62
CA GLU A 491 -67.48 20.84 21.27
C GLU A 491 -67.09 19.65 22.14
N ILE A 492 -66.23 18.75 21.65
CA ILE A 492 -65.71 17.62 22.43
C ILE A 492 -64.90 18.11 23.64
N VAL A 493 -64.11 19.19 23.49
CA VAL A 493 -63.41 19.81 24.61
C VAL A 493 -64.40 20.38 25.64
N ALA A 494 -65.46 21.04 25.18
CA ALA A 494 -66.52 21.56 26.04
C ALA A 494 -67.20 20.43 26.82
N ASP A 495 -67.52 19.31 26.17
CA ASP A 495 -68.12 18.12 26.81
C ASP A 495 -67.20 17.50 27.88
N GLY A 496 -65.88 17.60 27.70
CA GLY A 496 -64.89 17.10 28.66
C GLY A 496 -64.57 18.06 29.82
N CYS A 497 -65.05 19.31 29.79
CA CYS A 497 -64.78 20.30 30.83
C CYS A 497 -65.65 20.07 32.07
N LYS A 498 -65.03 20.09 33.26
CA LYS A 498 -65.73 19.96 34.55
C LYS A 498 -66.26 21.28 35.11
N ASP A 499 -65.66 22.41 34.73
CA ASP A 499 -66.09 23.73 35.19
C ASP A 499 -66.86 24.48 34.09
N PRO A 500 -67.93 25.23 34.45
CA PRO A 500 -68.72 25.98 33.46
C PRO A 500 -67.93 27.05 32.71
N GLY A 501 -66.79 27.51 33.26
CA GLY A 501 -65.92 28.48 32.60
C GLY A 501 -65.21 27.88 31.37
N CYS A 502 -64.57 26.72 31.53
CA CYS A 502 -63.96 25.93 30.47
C CYS A 502 -64.98 25.55 29.39
N GLN A 503 -66.18 25.13 29.81
CA GLN A 503 -67.28 24.83 28.90
C GLN A 503 -67.67 26.05 28.05
N LEU A 504 -67.80 27.23 28.67
CA LEU A 504 -68.18 28.46 27.97
C LEU A 504 -67.10 28.89 26.97
N VAL A 505 -65.82 28.82 27.36
CA VAL A 505 -64.70 29.17 26.48
C VAL A 505 -64.67 28.25 25.27
N ALA A 506 -64.78 26.94 25.48
CA ALA A 506 -64.78 25.96 24.40
C ALA A 506 -66.02 26.09 23.49
N ALA A 507 -67.23 26.28 24.05
CA ALA A 507 -68.44 26.50 23.26
C ALA A 507 -68.37 27.79 22.43
N THR A 508 -67.82 28.87 23.00
CA THR A 508 -67.62 30.13 22.27
C THR A 508 -66.62 29.97 21.14
N ALA A 509 -65.53 29.23 21.36
CA ALA A 509 -64.56 28.91 20.33
C ALA A 509 -65.18 28.07 19.20
N ALA A 510 -66.03 27.09 19.53
CA ALA A 510 -66.78 26.32 18.53
C ALA A 510 -67.69 27.22 17.67
N GLN A 511 -68.49 28.09 18.31
CA GLN A 511 -69.39 29.02 17.61
C GLN A 511 -68.63 30.03 16.74
N ARG A 512 -67.48 30.53 17.21
CA ARG A 512 -66.63 31.44 16.42
C ARG A 512 -66.02 30.75 15.20
N ARG A 513 -65.69 29.45 15.32
CA ARG A 513 -65.05 28.71 14.24
C ARG A 513 -66.03 28.33 13.13
N ALA A 514 -67.20 27.82 13.46
CA ALA A 514 -68.27 27.52 12.50
C ALA A 514 -69.64 27.87 13.09
N PRO A 515 -70.16 29.09 12.85
CA PRO A 515 -71.43 29.54 13.44
C PRO A 515 -72.60 28.65 13.05
N SER A 516 -73.40 28.23 14.03
CA SER A 516 -74.66 27.52 13.79
C SER A 516 -75.67 27.80 14.91
N ALA A 517 -76.97 27.74 14.62
CA ALA A 517 -78.01 27.97 15.63
C ALA A 517 -77.89 27.02 16.85
N PRO A 518 -77.56 25.71 16.69
CA PRO A 518 -77.32 24.83 17.84
C PRO A 518 -76.14 25.25 18.73
N ARG A 519 -75.05 25.73 18.13
CA ARG A 519 -73.85 26.18 18.86
C ARG A 519 -74.12 27.50 19.59
N GLU A 520 -74.86 28.42 18.99
CA GLU A 520 -75.31 29.65 19.65
C GLU A 520 -76.20 29.35 20.87
N ALA A 521 -77.17 28.45 20.71
CA ALA A 521 -78.02 27.98 21.80
C ALA A 521 -77.19 27.33 22.92
N ARG A 522 -76.17 26.53 22.56
CA ARG A 522 -75.25 25.91 23.52
C ARG A 522 -74.42 26.95 24.29
N VAL A 523 -73.91 27.98 23.62
CA VAL A 523 -73.20 29.10 24.28
C VAL A 523 -74.13 29.82 25.26
N ALA A 524 -75.37 30.09 24.88
CA ALA A 524 -76.35 30.72 25.75
C ALA A 524 -76.68 29.86 26.98
N ALA A 525 -76.86 28.55 26.79
CA ALA A 525 -77.14 27.59 27.87
C ALA A 525 -75.99 27.53 28.89
N VAL A 526 -74.76 27.29 28.43
CA VAL A 526 -73.58 27.22 29.31
C VAL A 526 -73.30 28.55 30.00
N ARG A 527 -73.57 29.69 29.33
CA ARG A 527 -73.48 31.01 29.96
C ARG A 527 -74.49 31.15 31.12
N GLY A 528 -75.71 30.65 30.94
CA GLY A 528 -76.72 30.59 32.00
C GLY A 528 -76.25 29.75 33.20
N GLU A 529 -75.70 28.57 32.94
CA GLU A 529 -75.14 27.68 33.97
C GLU A 529 -73.98 28.32 34.74
N LEU A 530 -73.06 28.99 34.04
CA LEU A 530 -71.95 29.72 34.66
C LEU A 530 -72.45 30.85 35.56
N LEU A 531 -73.43 31.64 35.11
CA LEU A 531 -74.03 32.69 35.93
C LEU A 531 -74.72 32.12 37.18
N ALA A 532 -75.44 31.00 37.04
CA ALA A 532 -76.04 30.30 38.17
C ALA A 532 -74.97 29.79 39.16
N PHE A 533 -73.89 29.19 38.66
CA PHE A 533 -72.76 28.74 39.47
C PHE A 533 -72.07 29.88 40.24
N LEU A 534 -71.84 31.02 39.58
CA LEU A 534 -71.25 32.21 40.20
C LEU A 534 -72.18 32.81 41.27
N ASN A 535 -73.49 32.86 41.01
CA ASN A 535 -74.49 33.32 41.97
C ASN A 535 -74.56 32.40 43.20
N ALA A 536 -74.58 31.07 43.01
CA ALA A 536 -74.59 30.10 44.11
C ALA A 536 -73.33 30.24 45.00
N LYS A 537 -72.16 30.47 44.40
CA LYS A 537 -70.91 30.67 45.13
C LYS A 537 -70.87 32.02 45.86
N ALA A 538 -71.48 33.07 45.30
CA ALA A 538 -71.62 34.37 45.96
C ALA A 538 -72.52 34.32 47.21
N VAL A 539 -73.52 33.42 47.22
CA VAL A 539 -74.40 33.20 48.39
C VAL A 539 -73.70 32.37 49.47
N ALA A 540 -72.90 31.36 49.10
CA ALA A 540 -72.15 30.53 50.06
C ALA A 540 -70.92 31.23 50.69
N GLY A 541 -70.48 32.37 50.14
CA GLY A 541 -69.31 33.11 50.58
C GLY A 541 -69.51 34.13 51.71
N ARG A 542 -70.74 34.34 52.20
CA ARG A 542 -70.99 35.23 53.37
C ARG A 542 -70.64 34.52 54.69
N ARG A 543 -69.35 34.27 54.93
CA ARG A 543 -68.82 34.17 56.31
C ARG A 543 -68.32 35.56 56.74
N PRO A 544 -68.62 36.02 57.97
CA PRO A 544 -68.13 37.30 58.46
C PRO A 544 -66.60 37.29 58.47
N THR A 545 -66.02 38.25 57.76
CA THR A 545 -64.59 38.51 57.79
C THR A 545 -64.18 38.90 59.21
N PRO A 546 -63.19 38.22 59.83
CA PRO A 546 -62.58 38.73 61.04
C PRO A 546 -61.86 40.04 60.75
N ARG A 547 -62.11 40.99 61.64
CA ARG A 547 -61.51 42.33 61.75
C ARG A 547 -59.98 42.25 61.61
N TRP A 548 -59.44 42.65 60.46
CA TRP A 548 -58.00 42.83 60.26
C TRP A 548 -57.58 44.20 60.81
N SER A 549 -56.97 44.19 62.00
CA SER A 549 -56.17 45.28 62.54
C SER A 549 -54.70 45.08 62.16
N GLY A 550 -54.02 46.17 61.79
CA GLY A 550 -52.56 46.28 61.96
C GLY A 550 -51.71 46.12 60.71
N SER A 551 -51.37 47.27 60.12
CA SER A 551 -50.03 47.67 59.67
C SER A 551 -48.93 46.60 59.52
N SER A 552 -48.40 46.43 58.31
CA SER A 552 -46.95 46.54 58.07
C SER A 552 -46.57 46.44 56.58
N ALA A 553 -45.76 47.43 56.17
CA ALA A 553 -44.65 47.35 55.23
C ALA A 553 -44.85 46.71 53.84
N TRP A 554 -44.98 47.60 52.85
CA TRP A 554 -44.22 47.63 51.60
C TRP A 554 -43.20 46.49 51.37
N ARG A 555 -43.44 45.67 50.35
CA ARG A 555 -42.40 45.16 49.45
C ARG A 555 -43.01 44.65 48.14
N THR A 556 -42.69 45.33 47.05
CA THR A 556 -42.93 44.94 45.66
C THR A 556 -42.16 43.67 45.28
N PRO A 557 -42.80 42.60 44.79
CA PRO A 557 -42.12 41.56 44.02
C PRO A 557 -42.25 41.87 42.53
N ARG A 558 -41.09 42.07 41.89
CA ARG A 558 -40.92 42.14 40.43
C ARG A 558 -41.62 40.97 39.74
N ALA A 559 -42.36 41.28 38.68
CA ALA A 559 -42.86 40.32 37.72
C ALA A 559 -41.71 39.45 37.16
N ARG A 560 -41.77 38.14 37.38
CA ARG A 560 -41.04 37.16 36.57
C ARG A 560 -41.96 36.76 35.41
N PRO A 561 -41.50 36.85 34.15
CA PRO A 561 -42.25 36.29 33.03
C PRO A 561 -42.25 34.76 33.15
N LEU A 562 -43.45 34.19 33.21
CA LEU A 562 -43.68 32.76 33.01
C LEU A 562 -43.27 32.43 31.56
N ARG A 563 -42.14 31.74 31.40
CA ARG A 563 -41.81 31.03 30.17
C ARG A 563 -42.81 29.88 30.03
N CYS A 564 -43.72 29.98 29.07
CA CYS A 564 -44.34 28.81 28.49
C CYS A 564 -43.26 28.06 27.70
N GLN A 565 -42.88 26.88 28.16
CA GLN A 565 -42.20 25.90 27.32
C GLN A 565 -43.28 25.27 26.42
N ALA A 566 -43.02 25.32 25.12
CA ALA A 566 -43.81 24.71 24.06
C ALA A 566 -43.57 23.20 24.00
#